data_AF-A0A069QEA7-F1
#
_entry.id   AF-A0A069QEA7-F1
#
_cell.length_a   1.000
_cell.length_b   1.000
_cell.length_c   1.000
_cell.angle_alpha   90.00
_cell.angle_beta   90.00
_cell.angle_gamma   90.00
#
_symmetry.space_group_name_H-M   'P 1'
#
loop_
_entity.id
_entity.type
_entity.pdbx_description
1 polymer ?
#
loop_
_entity_poly.entity_id
_entity_poly.type
_entity_poly.pdbx_seq_one_letter_code
_entity_poly.pdbx_strand_id
1 'polypeptide(L)'
;MGKRHPNLLAWQWRGYAANHRNPTNLVLHLIAVPLFIVAAILLLGGLFGLDLLQVVLGVIGIGAGLAIQAKGHALEEQAPEPFSDRRDAVSRLLVEQFVTFPRFVLSGAWWRAWRERHK
;
A
#
# COMPACT_ATOMS: atom_id res chain seq x y z
N MET A 1 23.42 -6.94 7.17
CA MET A 1 22.34 -7.69 7.84
C MET A 1 21.11 -6.78 7.87
N GLY A 2 20.10 -7.05 7.05
CA GLY A 2 18.89 -6.20 6.96
C GLY A 2 18.08 -6.25 8.24
N LYS A 3 17.51 -5.11 8.66
CA LYS A 3 16.68 -5.01 9.86
C LYS A 3 15.40 -5.80 9.62
N ARG A 4 15.32 -7.03 10.11
CA ARG A 4 14.04 -7.76 10.13
C ARG A 4 13.16 -7.14 11.20
N HIS A 5 11.92 -6.79 10.85
CA HIS A 5 10.92 -6.36 11.83
C HIS A 5 10.25 -7.61 12.44
N PRO A 6 10.61 -8.04 13.67
CA PRO A 6 10.08 -9.28 14.26
C PRO A 6 8.55 -9.27 14.43
N ASN A 7 7.94 -8.07 14.47
CA ASN A 7 6.49 -7.90 14.37
C ASN A 7 6.18 -6.84 13.29
N LEU A 8 6.10 -7.30 12.04
CA LEU A 8 5.88 -6.46 10.86
C LEU A 8 4.57 -5.65 10.97
N LEU A 9 3.46 -6.28 11.36
CA LEU A 9 2.17 -5.61 11.53
C LEU A 9 2.25 -4.45 12.52
N ALA A 10 2.78 -4.72 13.71
CA ALA A 10 2.87 -3.71 14.75
C ALA A 10 3.85 -2.59 14.37
N TRP A 11 4.96 -2.92 13.70
CA TRP A 11 5.91 -1.92 13.19
C TRP A 11 5.26 -1.03 12.12
N GLN A 12 4.63 -1.61 11.10
CA GLN A 12 4.03 -0.86 10.00
C GLN A 12 2.88 0.02 10.50
N TRP A 13 2.06 -0.50 11.42
CA TRP A 13 0.96 0.26 12.01
C TRP A 13 1.43 1.47 12.82
N ARG A 14 2.46 1.32 13.67
CA ARG A 14 2.96 2.41 14.54
C ARG A 14 3.42 3.63 13.76
N GLY A 15 4.06 3.44 12.61
CA GLY A 15 4.56 4.53 11.77
C GLY A 15 3.58 4.99 10.69
N TYR A 16 2.43 4.32 10.52
CA TYR A 16 1.65 4.45 9.29
C TYR A 16 1.15 5.87 9.02
N ALA A 17 0.55 6.51 10.03
CA ALA A 17 0.04 7.87 9.90
C ALA A 17 1.15 8.91 9.67
N ALA A 18 2.33 8.70 10.26
CA ALA A 18 3.47 9.59 10.10
C ALA A 18 4.06 9.52 8.68
N ASN A 19 3.95 8.36 8.02
CA ASN A 19 4.40 8.15 6.63
C ASN A 19 3.34 8.52 5.58
N HIS A 20 2.19 9.05 6.00
CA HIS A 20 1.06 9.46 5.15
C HIS A 20 0.52 10.83 5.57
N ARG A 21 1.42 11.80 5.81
CA ARG A 21 1.03 13.16 6.23
C ARG A 21 0.68 14.03 5.04
N ASN A 22 1.28 13.77 3.88
CA ASN A 22 0.96 14.52 2.67
C ASN A 22 -0.49 14.21 2.22
N PRO A 23 -1.36 15.22 2.08
CA PRO A 23 -2.76 15.01 1.71
C PRO A 23 -2.90 14.38 0.31
N THR A 24 -2.04 14.74 -0.63
CA THR A 24 -2.02 14.14 -1.97
C THR A 24 -1.61 12.68 -1.88
N ASN A 25 -0.60 12.33 -1.08
CA ASN A 25 -0.22 10.93 -0.89
C ASN A 25 -1.37 10.10 -0.31
N LEU A 26 -2.10 10.64 0.67
CA LEU A 26 -3.24 9.95 1.27
C LEU A 26 -4.36 9.70 0.24
N VAL A 27 -4.70 10.69 -0.58
CA VAL A 27 -5.72 10.55 -1.65
C VAL A 27 -5.26 9.54 -2.69
N LEU A 28 -4.00 9.58 -3.10
CA LEU A 28 -3.46 8.60 -4.04
C LEU A 28 -3.53 7.18 -3.48
N HIS A 29 -3.26 6.98 -2.18
CA HIS A 29 -3.41 5.67 -1.54
C HIS A 29 -4.87 5.20 -1.46
N LEU A 30 -5.83 6.11 -1.20
CA LEU A 30 -7.26 5.78 -1.19
C LEU A 30 -7.77 5.25 -2.54
N ILE A 31 -7.08 5.55 -3.64
CA ILE A 31 -7.40 5.04 -4.98
C ILE A 31 -6.53 3.83 -5.32
N ALA A 32 -5.24 3.92 -5.07
CA ALA A 32 -4.26 2.93 -5.50
C ALA A 32 -4.41 1.59 -4.78
N VAL A 33 -4.73 1.60 -3.48
CA VAL A 33 -4.86 0.35 -2.72
C VAL A 33 -6.11 -0.45 -3.14
N PRO A 34 -7.31 0.14 -3.28
CA PRO A 34 -8.45 -0.58 -3.86
C PRO A 34 -8.18 -1.09 -5.29
N LEU A 35 -7.52 -0.28 -6.13
CA LEU A 35 -7.11 -0.70 -7.48
C LEU A 35 -6.21 -1.93 -7.42
N PHE A 36 -5.20 -1.92 -6.54
CA PHE A 36 -4.31 -3.06 -6.34
C PHE A 36 -5.08 -4.31 -5.91
N ILE A 37 -6.00 -4.18 -4.94
CA ILE A 37 -6.79 -5.32 -4.43
C ILE A 37 -7.65 -5.92 -5.55
N VAL A 38 -8.36 -5.09 -6.31
CA VAL A 38 -9.19 -5.55 -7.45
C VAL A 38 -8.32 -6.22 -8.50
N ALA A 39 -7.17 -5.64 -8.83
CA ALA A 39 -6.23 -6.20 -9.79
C ALA A 39 -5.64 -7.55 -9.32
N ALA A 40 -5.35 -7.69 -8.02
CA ALA A 40 -4.91 -8.95 -7.44
C ALA A 40 -6.01 -10.03 -7.50
N ILE A 41 -7.27 -9.66 -7.25
CA ILE A 41 -8.41 -10.57 -7.38
C ILE A 41 -8.58 -11.00 -8.84
N LEU A 42 -8.51 -10.06 -9.80
CA LEU A 42 -8.56 -10.37 -11.23
C LEU A 42 -7.42 -11.29 -11.67
N LEU A 43 -6.19 -11.02 -11.21
CA LEU A 43 -5.04 -11.86 -11.51
C LEU A 43 -5.26 -13.30 -11.02
N LEU A 44 -5.67 -13.46 -9.77
CA LEU A 44 -5.94 -14.79 -9.20
C LEU A 44 -7.11 -15.47 -9.92
N GLY A 45 -8.20 -14.74 -10.20
CA GLY A 45 -9.34 -15.24 -10.95
C GLY A 45 -8.96 -15.72 -12.35
N GLY A 46 -8.15 -14.94 -13.08
CA GLY A 46 -7.63 -15.31 -14.38
C GLY A 46 -6.70 -16.52 -14.35
N LEU A 47 -5.83 -16.63 -13.33
CA LEU A 47 -4.95 -17.78 -13.17
C LEU A 47 -5.73 -19.07 -12.89
N PHE A 48 -6.74 -19.04 -12.01
CA PHE A 48 -7.55 -20.21 -11.69
C PHE A 48 -8.58 -20.53 -12.79
N GLY A 49 -9.09 -19.52 -13.50
CA GLY A 49 -10.05 -19.65 -14.58
C GLY A 49 -9.43 -19.84 -15.97
N LEU A 50 -8.10 -19.81 -16.08
CA LEU A 50 -7.35 -19.82 -17.34
C LEU A 50 -7.77 -18.70 -18.31
N ASP A 51 -8.13 -17.53 -17.78
CA ASP A 51 -8.54 -16.35 -18.53
C ASP A 51 -7.36 -15.37 -18.69
N LEU A 52 -6.80 -15.32 -19.90
CA LEU A 52 -5.66 -14.47 -20.22
C LEU A 52 -5.96 -12.97 -20.08
N LEU A 53 -7.18 -12.52 -20.39
CA LEU A 53 -7.54 -11.11 -20.30
C LEU A 53 -7.52 -10.65 -18.84
N GLN A 54 -8.09 -11.46 -17.94
CA GLN A 54 -8.06 -11.19 -16.50
C GLN A 54 -6.63 -11.16 -15.95
N VAL A 55 -5.77 -12.08 -16.40
CA VAL A 55 -4.35 -12.09 -16.02
C VAL A 55 -3.66 -10.80 -16.46
N VAL A 56 -3.82 -10.40 -17.73
CA VAL A 56 -3.18 -9.18 -18.27
C VAL A 56 -3.68 -7.92 -17.53
N LEU A 57 -4.99 -7.79 -17.34
CA LEU A 57 -5.57 -6.66 -16.61
C LEU A 57 -5.11 -6.63 -15.15
N GLY A 58 -5.00 -7.80 -14.50
CA GLY A 58 -4.49 -7.92 -13.14
C GLY A 58 -3.03 -7.48 -13.02
N VAL A 59 -2.16 -7.89 -13.94
CA VAL A 59 -0.75 -7.46 -13.96
C VAL A 59 -0.63 -5.95 -14.17
N ILE A 60 -1.36 -5.39 -15.15
CA ILE A 60 -1.35 -3.95 -15.42
C ILE A 60 -1.87 -3.18 -14.20
N GLY A 61 -2.98 -3.62 -13.60
CA GLY A 61 -3.59 -2.96 -12.45
C GLY A 61 -2.70 -2.97 -11.21
N ILE A 62 -2.01 -4.09 -10.93
CA ILE A 62 -1.01 -4.18 -9.86
C ILE A 62 0.12 -3.19 -10.12
N GLY A 63 0.67 -3.16 -11.34
CA GLY A 63 1.74 -2.23 -11.72
C GLY A 63 1.32 -0.77 -11.57
N ALA A 64 0.12 -0.43 -12.03
CA ALA A 64 -0.44 0.92 -11.90
C ALA A 64 -0.64 1.33 -10.44
N GLY A 65 -1.22 0.45 -9.60
CA GLY A 65 -1.39 0.70 -8.16
C GLY A 65 -0.06 0.99 -7.47
N LEU A 66 0.95 0.15 -7.70
CA LEU A 66 2.28 0.35 -7.14
C LEU A 66 2.94 1.65 -7.62
N ALA A 67 2.82 1.99 -8.90
CA ALA A 67 3.37 3.22 -9.45
C ALA A 67 2.72 4.48 -8.85
N ILE A 68 1.40 4.46 -8.66
CA ILE A 68 0.66 5.56 -8.02
C ILE A 68 1.10 5.73 -6.56
N GLN A 69 1.22 4.63 -5.80
CA GLN A 69 1.71 4.67 -4.42
C GLN A 69 3.15 5.17 -4.34
N ALA A 70 4.05 4.71 -5.22
CA ALA A 70 5.42 5.18 -5.27
C ALA A 70 5.49 6.69 -5.53
N LYS A 71 4.67 7.21 -6.44
CA LYS A 71 4.54 8.65 -6.69
C LYS A 71 4.01 9.40 -5.47
N GLY A 72 3.04 8.83 -4.77
CA GLY A 72 2.51 9.39 -3.53
C GLY A 72 3.57 9.50 -2.43
N HIS A 73 4.30 8.42 -2.17
CA HIS A 73 5.38 8.41 -1.17
C HIS A 73 6.52 9.37 -1.49
N ALA A 74 6.79 9.64 -2.78
CA ALA A 74 7.78 10.63 -3.18
C ALA A 74 7.40 12.08 -2.79
N LEU A 75 6.15 12.32 -2.38
CA LEU A 75 5.66 13.62 -1.90
C LEU A 75 5.76 13.78 -0.37
N GLU A 76 6.11 12.73 0.36
CA GLU A 76 6.29 12.79 1.81
C GLU A 76 7.64 13.44 2.16
N GLU A 77 7.66 14.28 3.19
CA GLU A 77 8.91 14.88 3.70
C GLU A 77 9.87 13.83 4.23
N GLN A 78 9.32 12.77 4.84
CA GLN A 78 10.08 11.62 5.32
C GLN A 78 9.85 10.44 4.38
N ALA A 79 10.90 10.06 3.67
CA ALA A 79 10.87 8.88 2.83
C ALA A 79 10.64 7.61 3.68
N PRO A 80 9.85 6.63 3.20
CA PRO A 80 9.72 5.35 3.85
C PRO A 80 11.06 4.64 4.02
N GLU A 81 11.21 3.83 5.08
CA GLU A 81 12.42 3.03 5.28
C GLU A 81 12.68 2.14 4.04
N PRO A 82 13.88 2.15 3.44
CA PRO A 82 14.19 1.33 2.27
C PRO A 82 13.94 -0.15 2.51
N PHE A 83 13.61 -0.90 1.46
CA PHE A 83 13.48 -2.34 1.58
C PHE A 83 14.83 -2.99 1.85
N SER A 84 14.87 -3.88 2.84
CA SER A 84 16.09 -4.60 3.18
C SER A 84 16.44 -5.69 2.17
N ASP A 85 15.42 -6.35 1.61
CA ASP A 85 15.53 -7.40 0.60
C ASP A 85 14.19 -7.58 -0.14
N ARG A 86 14.15 -8.52 -1.11
CA ARG A 86 12.93 -8.80 -1.90
C ARG A 86 11.77 -9.33 -1.03
N ARG A 87 12.07 -10.13 0.00
CA ARG A 87 11.04 -10.70 0.88
C ARG A 87 10.44 -9.61 1.75
N ASP A 88 11.26 -8.70 2.26
CA ASP A 88 10.82 -7.51 2.98
C ASP A 88 9.91 -6.64 2.10
N ALA A 89 10.32 -6.37 0.86
CA ALA A 89 9.51 -5.61 -0.09
C ALA A 89 8.13 -6.24 -0.32
N VAL A 90 8.08 -7.52 -0.68
CA VAL A 90 6.82 -8.24 -0.93
C VAL A 90 5.96 -8.27 0.34
N SER A 91 6.55 -8.56 1.50
CA SER A 91 5.81 -8.67 2.76
C SER A 91 5.21 -7.33 3.19
N ARG A 92 6.00 -6.25 3.13
CA ARG A 92 5.53 -4.89 3.47
C ARG A 92 4.44 -4.43 2.52
N LEU A 93 4.60 -4.65 1.22
CA LEU A 93 3.59 -4.31 0.22
C LEU A 93 2.29 -5.08 0.49
N LEU A 94 2.33 -6.41 0.57
CA LEU A 94 1.10 -7.20 0.78
C LEU A 94 0.39 -6.85 2.09
N VAL A 95 1.14 -6.69 3.18
CA VAL A 95 0.55 -6.28 4.46
C VAL A 95 -0.06 -4.88 4.36
N GLU A 96 0.57 -3.96 3.65
CA GLU A 96 0.03 -2.63 3.41
C GLU A 96 -1.32 -2.69 2.69
N GLN A 97 -1.36 -3.39 1.55
CA GLN A 97 -2.54 -3.46 0.69
C GLN A 97 -3.72 -4.13 1.40
N PHE A 98 -3.47 -5.27 2.06
CA PHE A 98 -4.56 -6.12 2.55
C PHE A 98 -4.88 -5.96 4.04
N VAL A 99 -3.99 -5.34 4.83
CA VAL A 99 -4.17 -5.25 6.29
C VAL A 99 -4.04 -3.81 6.78
N THR A 100 -2.87 -3.21 6.63
CA THR A 100 -2.54 -1.94 7.30
C THR A 100 -3.36 -0.79 6.74
N PHE A 101 -3.42 -0.62 5.41
CA PHE A 101 -4.18 0.47 4.81
C PHE A 101 -5.70 0.29 4.98
N PRO A 102 -6.30 -0.90 4.71
CA PRO A 102 -7.72 -1.10 5.01
C PRO A 102 -8.06 -0.83 6.48
N ARG A 103 -7.23 -1.30 7.42
CA ARG A 103 -7.39 -0.99 8.85
C ARG A 103 -7.28 0.51 9.13
N PHE A 104 -6.35 1.21 8.47
CA PHE A 104 -6.16 2.65 8.62
C PHE A 104 -7.37 3.45 8.16
N VAL A 105 -7.99 3.03 7.04
CA VAL A 105 -9.22 3.61 6.52
C VAL A 105 -10.41 3.31 7.44
N LEU A 106 -10.65 2.03 7.76
CA LEU A 106 -11.81 1.57 8.53
C LEU A 106 -11.80 2.04 9.99
N SER A 107 -10.63 2.24 10.59
CA SER A 107 -10.50 2.79 11.96
C SER A 107 -10.67 4.32 12.03
N GLY A 108 -10.89 4.99 10.89
CA GLY A 108 -10.97 6.44 10.78
C GLY A 108 -9.64 7.17 11.05
N ALA A 109 -8.52 6.45 11.11
CA ALA A 109 -7.19 7.03 11.36
C ALA A 109 -6.77 7.97 10.22
N TRP A 110 -7.12 7.64 8.98
CA TRP A 110 -6.94 8.51 7.82
C TRP A 110 -7.62 9.87 7.98
N TRP A 111 -8.86 9.90 8.50
CA TRP A 111 -9.61 11.14 8.70
C TRP A 111 -9.02 11.99 9.83
N ARG A 112 -8.50 11.34 10.89
CA ARG A 112 -7.77 12.04 11.96
C ARG A 112 -6.49 12.67 11.43
N ALA A 113 -5.66 11.90 10.71
CA ALA A 113 -4.44 12.39 10.06
C ALA A 113 -4.75 13.54 9.09
N TRP A 114 -5.82 13.42 8.31
CA TRP A 114 -6.30 14.48 7.44
C TRP A 114 -6.60 15.75 8.24
N ARG A 115 -7.40 15.70 9.31
CA ARG A 115 -7.74 16.90 10.10
C ARG A 115 -6.54 17.52 10.80
N GLU A 116 -5.61 16.71 11.30
CA GLU A 116 -4.43 17.16 12.03
C GLU A 116 -3.41 17.90 11.16
N ARG A 117 -3.50 17.82 9.82
CA ARG A 117 -2.59 18.53 8.91
C ARG A 117 -2.66 20.07 8.97
N HIS A 118 -3.73 20.63 9.54
CA HIS A 118 -3.92 22.09 9.66
C HIS A 118 -3.66 22.61 11.07
N LYS A 119 -3.17 21.77 11.97
CA LYS A 119 -2.70 22.17 13.30
C LYS A 119 -1.19 22.24 13.30
#